data_AF-A0A0G0TG39-F1
#
_entry.id   AF-A0A0G0TG39-F1
#
_cell.length_a   1.000
_cell.length_b   1.000
_cell.length_c   1.000
_cell.angle_alpha   90.00
_cell.angle_beta   90.00
_cell.angle_gamma   90.00
#
_symmetry.space_group_name_H-M   'P 1'
#
loop_
_entity.id
_entity.type
_entity.pdbx_description
1 polymer ?
#
loop_
_entity_poly.entity_id
_entity_poly.type
_entity_poly.pdbx_seq_one_letter_code
_entity_poly.pdbx_strand_id
1 'polypeptide(L)'
;MKYRIKPKPYVEAMVRSALPGLTKLCALERIPFLTFSKQQIKRLGLKRYSNLGNRYRGFAWSDKNVIYISPRIDAEQARKTLTHEFIHLRFPYLSHGKNFEEKIGRLLKGEQFKPRKQRATPERVAL
;
A
#
# COMPACT_ATOMS: atom_id res chain seq x y z
N MET A 1 10.36 8.12 27.94
CA MET A 1 10.71 8.53 26.56
C MET A 1 10.52 7.31 25.63
N LYS A 2 9.41 7.20 24.88
CA LYS A 2 9.18 6.03 24.00
C LYS A 2 10.07 6.17 22.76
N TYR A 3 11.12 5.36 22.65
CA TYR A 3 12.03 5.36 21.49
C TYR A 3 11.24 5.27 20.17
N ARG A 4 11.42 6.28 19.31
CA ARG A 4 10.79 6.33 17.99
C ARG A 4 11.57 5.39 17.08
N ILE A 5 11.07 4.18 16.90
CA ILE A 5 11.70 3.17 16.04
C ILE A 5 11.66 3.68 14.59
N LYS A 6 12.84 3.85 14.01
CA LYS A 6 13.03 4.19 12.60
C LYS A 6 13.35 2.91 11.81
N PRO A 7 12.98 2.83 10.51
CA PRO A 7 13.43 1.75 9.66
C PRO A 7 14.96 1.79 9.55
N LYS A 8 15.57 0.64 9.25
CA LYS A 8 16.97 0.61 8.84
C LYS A 8 17.12 1.41 7.55
N PRO A 9 18.18 2.23 7.36
CA PRO A 9 18.30 3.13 6.20
C PRO A 9 18.16 2.42 4.85
N TYR A 10 18.74 1.23 4.71
CA TYR A 10 18.65 0.44 3.48
C TYR A 10 17.22 -0.06 3.19
N VAL A 11 16.42 -0.34 4.22
CA VAL A 11 15.01 -0.71 4.07
C VAL A 11 14.22 0.49 3.58
N GLU A 12 14.43 1.66 4.19
CA GLU A 12 13.76 2.89 3.75
C GLU A 12 14.12 3.23 2.30
N ALA A 13 15.40 3.18 1.94
CA ALA A 13 15.87 3.43 0.58
C ALA A 13 15.22 2.49 -0.43
N MET A 14 15.17 1.18 -0.13
CA MET A 14 14.55 0.17 -1.00
C MET A 14 13.05 0.42 -1.19
N VAL A 15 12.31 0.66 -0.11
CA VAL A 15 10.85 0.89 -0.22
C VAL A 15 10.60 2.15 -1.05
N ARG A 16 11.35 3.23 -0.81
CA ARG A 16 11.20 4.49 -1.54
C ARG A 16 11.55 4.36 -3.02
N SER A 17 12.62 3.65 -3.37
CA SER A 17 13.02 3.46 -4.77
C SER A 17 12.02 2.60 -5.55
N ALA A 18 11.33 1.67 -4.87
CA ALA A 18 10.31 0.83 -5.50
C ALA A 18 8.97 1.56 -5.78
N LEU A 19 8.67 2.65 -5.07
CA LEU A 19 7.36 3.32 -5.17
C LEU A 19 6.98 3.73 -6.61
N PRO A 20 7.83 4.41 -7.40
CA PRO A 20 7.43 4.86 -8.73
C PRO A 20 7.15 3.69 -9.68
N GLY A 21 7.99 2.65 -9.63
CA GLY A 21 7.83 1.44 -10.45
C GLY A 21 6.53 0.71 -10.13
N LEU A 22 6.25 0.45 -8.85
CA LEU A 22 5.01 -0.19 -8.43
C LEU A 22 3.78 0.68 -8.72
N THR A 23 3.89 2.00 -8.61
CA THR A 23 2.80 2.93 -8.99
C THR A 23 2.45 2.79 -10.47
N LYS A 24 3.47 2.74 -11.33
CA LYS A 24 3.31 2.53 -12.78
C LYS A 24 2.70 1.16 -13.08
N LEU A 25 3.27 0.08 -12.54
CA LEU A 25 2.79 -1.28 -12.75
C LEU A 25 1.36 -1.48 -12.25
N CYS A 26 1.00 -0.85 -11.13
CA CYS A 26 -0.35 -0.89 -10.63
C CYS A 26 -1.32 0.06 -11.36
N ALA A 27 -0.82 0.94 -12.24
CA ALA A 27 -1.62 2.01 -12.84
C ALA A 27 -2.40 2.82 -11.78
N LEU A 28 -1.72 3.16 -10.68
CA LEU A 28 -2.24 4.11 -9.70
C LEU A 28 -2.07 5.53 -10.24
N GLU A 29 -3.05 6.39 -9.99
CA GLU A 29 -3.02 7.78 -10.47
C GLU A 29 -1.90 8.62 -9.85
N ARG A 30 -1.49 8.28 -8.62
CA ARG A 30 -0.48 9.00 -7.85
C ARG A 30 0.35 8.04 -7.02
N ILE A 31 1.62 8.40 -6.81
CA ILE A 31 2.51 7.67 -5.89
C ILE A 31 1.90 7.73 -4.47
N PRO A 32 1.71 6.59 -3.79
CA PRO A 32 1.14 6.58 -2.46
C PRO A 32 2.06 7.25 -1.44
N PHE A 33 1.46 7.90 -0.45
CA PHE A 33 2.19 8.43 0.68
C PHE A 33 2.68 7.27 1.57
N LEU A 34 3.99 7.08 1.62
CA LEU A 34 4.63 6.05 2.43
C LEU A 34 4.97 6.58 3.83
N THR A 35 4.63 5.82 4.87
CA THR A 35 5.02 6.11 6.24
C THR A 35 5.48 4.88 7.01
N PHE A 36 6.47 5.08 7.88
CA PHE A 36 6.92 4.08 8.87
C PHE A 36 6.48 4.46 10.30
N SER A 37 5.72 5.55 10.46
CA SER A 37 5.45 6.16 11.75
C SER A 37 3.97 6.14 12.11
N LYS A 38 3.63 5.36 13.14
CA LYS A 38 2.28 5.38 13.74
C LYS A 38 1.81 6.77 14.16
N GLN A 39 2.73 7.66 14.52
CA GLN A 39 2.39 9.04 14.85
C GLN A 39 1.93 9.82 13.62
N GLN A 40 2.57 9.61 12.46
CA GLN A 40 2.10 10.20 11.19
C GLN A 40 0.71 9.67 10.84
N ILE A 41 0.46 8.37 11.01
CA ILE A 41 -0.87 7.76 10.82
C ILE A 41 -1.93 8.42 11.70
N LYS A 42 -1.62 8.62 13.00
CA LYS A 42 -2.51 9.31 13.93
C LYS A 42 -2.80 10.76 13.50
N ARG A 43 -1.80 11.47 12.99
CA ARG A 43 -1.95 12.85 12.47
C ARG A 43 -2.80 12.90 11.20
N LEU A 44 -2.74 11.86 10.37
CA LEU A 44 -3.59 11.71 9.18
C LEU A 44 -5.02 11.29 9.51
N GLY A 45 -5.40 11.16 10.79
CA GLY A 45 -6.75 10.73 11.18
C GLY A 45 -7.04 9.24 10.99
N LEU A 46 -6.03 8.43 10.62
CA LEU A 46 -6.17 7.00 10.29
C LEU A 46 -6.20 6.09 11.54
N LYS A 47 -6.75 6.61 12.65
CA LYS A 47 -6.63 6.03 14.01
C LYS A 47 -7.23 4.63 14.16
N ARG A 48 -8.29 4.31 13.40
CA ARG A 48 -9.11 3.09 13.56
C ARG A 48 -8.31 1.78 13.43
N TYR A 49 -7.11 1.84 12.84
CA TYR A 49 -6.21 0.68 12.68
C TYR A 49 -4.79 0.88 13.26
N SER A 50 -4.55 1.94 14.04
CA SER A 50 -3.21 2.25 14.61
C SER A 50 -2.68 1.18 15.60
N ASN A 51 -3.59 0.42 16.21
CA ASN A 51 -3.26 -0.74 17.06
C ASN A 51 -2.87 -1.99 16.25
N LEU A 52 -3.20 -2.04 14.94
CA LEU A 52 -2.81 -3.14 14.06
C LEU A 52 -1.33 -3.06 13.68
N GLY A 53 -0.71 -1.88 13.56
CA GLY A 53 0.70 -1.80 13.14
C GLY A 53 1.75 -2.45 14.08
N ASN A 54 1.35 -3.06 15.21
CA ASN A 54 2.20 -3.96 16.01
C ASN A 54 2.03 -5.44 15.60
N ARG A 55 0.86 -5.83 15.10
CA ARG A 55 0.53 -7.17 14.64
C ARG A 55 0.81 -7.38 13.15
N TYR A 56 0.74 -6.32 12.33
CA TYR A 56 0.87 -6.41 10.88
C TYR A 56 2.15 -5.73 10.39
N ARG A 57 2.78 -6.33 9.38
CA ARG A 57 4.04 -5.85 8.77
C ARG A 57 3.83 -4.63 7.86
N GLY A 58 2.61 -4.43 7.36
CA GLY A 58 2.19 -3.25 6.59
C GLY A 58 0.67 -3.09 6.58
N PHE A 59 0.20 -1.99 6.00
CA PHE A 59 -1.22 -1.70 5.77
C PHE A 59 -1.41 -0.62 4.70
N ALA A 60 -2.43 -0.75 3.87
CA ALA A 60 -2.82 0.26 2.87
C ALA A 60 -4.17 0.90 3.19
N TRP A 61 -4.27 2.22 3.01
CA TRP A 61 -5.54 2.96 2.98
C TRP A 61 -5.80 3.42 1.55
N SER A 62 -6.56 2.62 0.80
CA SER A 62 -6.79 2.84 -0.63
C SER A 62 -7.55 4.13 -0.94
N ASP A 63 -8.45 4.56 -0.06
CA ASP A 63 -9.19 5.83 -0.17
C ASP A 63 -8.31 7.07 0.05
N LYS A 64 -7.23 6.94 0.83
CA LYS A 64 -6.27 8.02 1.11
C LYS A 64 -4.97 7.91 0.33
N ASN A 65 -4.79 6.84 -0.43
CA ASN A 65 -3.54 6.51 -1.13
C ASN A 65 -2.32 6.52 -0.17
N VAL A 66 -2.45 5.87 0.99
CA VAL A 66 -1.40 5.81 2.03
C VAL A 66 -0.96 4.38 2.23
N ILE A 67 0.35 4.15 2.36
CA ILE A 67 0.93 2.87 2.77
C ILE A 67 1.71 3.04 4.07
N TYR A 68 1.44 2.17 5.03
CA TYR A 68 2.28 1.95 6.18
C TYR A 68 3.15 0.71 5.99
N ILE A 69 4.43 0.83 6.33
CA ILE A 69 5.33 -0.32 6.47
C ILE A 69 5.92 -0.29 7.88
N SER A 70 6.00 -1.45 8.52
CA SER A 70 6.62 -1.58 9.83
C SER A 70 8.11 -1.23 9.75
N PRO A 71 8.65 -0.38 10.63
CA PRO A 71 10.08 -0.06 10.65
C PRO A 71 10.96 -1.22 11.16
N ARG A 72 10.37 -2.33 11.64
CA ARG A 72 11.08 -3.43 12.30
C ARG A 72 11.43 -4.59 11.38
N ILE A 73 10.98 -4.57 10.13
CA ILE A 73 11.16 -5.66 9.18
C ILE A 73 12.43 -5.47 8.36
N ASP A 74 12.97 -6.56 7.82
CA ASP A 74 14.10 -6.51 6.88
C ASP A 74 13.65 -6.09 5.46
N ALA A 75 14.62 -5.98 4.54
CA ALA A 75 14.36 -5.52 3.18
C ALA A 75 13.52 -6.50 2.36
N GLU A 76 13.71 -7.81 2.53
CA GLU A 76 12.95 -8.80 1.77
C GLU A 76 11.48 -8.80 2.22
N GLN A 77 11.26 -8.77 3.53
CA GLN A 77 9.95 -8.63 4.14
C GLN A 77 9.29 -7.31 3.70
N ALA A 78 10.01 -6.18 3.74
CA ALA A 78 9.50 -4.90 3.30
C ALA A 78 9.11 -4.90 1.82
N ARG A 79 9.90 -5.53 0.94
CA ARG A 79 9.56 -5.65 -0.48
C ARG A 79 8.27 -6.44 -0.68
N LYS A 80 8.17 -7.62 -0.04
CA LYS A 80 6.96 -8.47 -0.11
C LYS A 80 5.73 -7.74 0.42
N THR A 81 5.85 -7.10 1.58
CA THR A 81 4.77 -6.31 2.18
C THR A 81 4.39 -5.12 1.30
N LEU A 82 5.35 -4.40 0.71
CA LEU A 82 5.05 -3.28 -0.17
C LEU A 82 4.25 -3.74 -1.39
N THR A 83 4.69 -4.81 -2.07
CA THR A 83 3.95 -5.39 -3.20
C THR A 83 2.53 -5.79 -2.81
N HIS A 84 2.37 -6.39 -1.62
CA HIS A 84 1.07 -6.75 -1.05
C HIS A 84 0.15 -5.54 -0.88
N GLU A 85 0.64 -4.49 -0.24
CA GLU A 85 -0.14 -3.27 0.00
C GLU A 85 -0.50 -2.54 -1.31
N PHE A 86 0.36 -2.58 -2.33
CA PHE A 86 0.04 -2.02 -3.66
C PHE A 86 -1.12 -2.73 -4.36
N ILE A 87 -1.27 -4.04 -4.18
CA ILE A 87 -2.44 -4.77 -4.68
C ILE A 87 -3.72 -4.30 -3.96
N HIS A 88 -3.68 -4.04 -2.65
CA HIS A 88 -4.83 -3.46 -1.93
C HIS A 88 -5.16 -2.03 -2.35
N LEU A 89 -4.16 -1.21 -2.66
CA LEU A 89 -4.41 0.11 -3.26
C LEU A 89 -5.11 -0.02 -4.61
N ARG A 90 -4.67 -0.95 -5.45
CA ARG A 90 -5.19 -1.10 -6.81
C ARG A 90 -6.55 -1.81 -6.87
N PHE A 91 -6.75 -2.81 -6.02
CA PHE A 91 -7.92 -3.67 -5.97
C PHE A 91 -8.46 -3.74 -4.53
N PRO A 92 -9.03 -2.63 -4.00
CA PRO A 92 -9.43 -2.54 -2.60
C PRO A 92 -10.56 -3.49 -2.18
N TYR A 93 -11.27 -4.07 -3.15
CA TYR A 93 -12.34 -5.05 -2.96
C TYR A 93 -11.83 -6.50 -2.95
N LEU A 94 -10.54 -6.72 -3.21
CA LEU A 94 -9.97 -8.05 -3.38
C LEU A 94 -9.51 -8.61 -2.03
N SER A 95 -10.19 -9.64 -1.54
CA SER A 95 -9.78 -10.39 -0.35
C SER A 95 -8.59 -11.30 -0.62
N HIS A 96 -7.85 -11.66 0.44
CA HIS A 96 -6.76 -12.62 0.36
C HIS A 96 -7.28 -14.00 -0.07
N GLY A 97 -6.85 -14.46 -1.23
CA GLY A 97 -7.27 -15.72 -1.84
C GLY A 97 -6.59 -15.91 -3.19
N LYS A 98 -6.99 -16.94 -3.95
CA LYS A 98 -6.32 -17.30 -5.21
C LYS A 98 -6.17 -16.11 -6.17
N ASN A 99 -7.23 -15.34 -6.37
CA ASN A 99 -7.20 -14.17 -7.25
C ASN A 99 -6.22 -13.09 -6.76
N PHE A 100 -6.08 -12.90 -5.46
CA PHE A 100 -5.11 -11.96 -4.89
C PHE A 100 -3.68 -12.42 -5.17
N GLU A 101 -3.39 -13.70 -4.92
CA GLU A 101 -2.07 -14.28 -5.18
C GLU A 101 -1.69 -14.23 -6.67
N GLU A 102 -2.66 -14.46 -7.57
CA GLU A 102 -2.45 -14.30 -9.00
C GLU A 102 -2.07 -12.86 -9.36
N LYS A 103 -2.70 -11.84 -8.76
CA LYS A 103 -2.32 -10.43 -8.98
C LYS A 103 -0.92 -10.14 -8.43
N ILE A 104 -0.58 -10.65 -7.26
CA ILE A 104 0.78 -10.53 -6.72
C ILE A 104 1.80 -11.12 -7.69
N GLY A 105 1.55 -12.34 -8.18
CA GLY A 105 2.43 -13.01 -9.15
C GLY A 105 2.61 -12.22 -10.44
N ARG A 106 1.54 -11.65 -10.99
CA ARG A 106 1.59 -10.78 -12.18
C ARG A 106 2.43 -9.52 -11.94
N LEU A 107 2.21 -8.86 -10.80
CA LEU A 107 2.97 -7.67 -10.42
C LEU A 107 4.47 -7.98 -10.24
N LEU A 108 4.80 -9.11 -9.62
CA LEU A 108 6.19 -9.56 -9.45
C LEU A 108 6.87 -9.93 -10.77
N LYS A 109 6.11 -10.36 -11.78
CA LYS A 109 6.59 -10.56 -13.16
C LYS A 109 6.77 -9.25 -13.94
N GLY A 110 6.48 -8.10 -13.34
CA GLY A 110 6.58 -6.79 -13.99
C GLY A 110 5.41 -6.49 -14.92
N GLU A 111 4.29 -7.20 -14.79
CA GLU A 111 3.11 -6.92 -15.62
C GLU A 111 2.42 -5.64 -15.17
N GLN A 112 2.17 -4.74 -16.12
CA GLN A 112 1.40 -3.53 -15.86
C GLN A 112 -0.10 -3.81 -15.95
N PHE A 113 -0.84 -3.53 -14.87
CA PHE A 113 -2.29 -3.60 -14.88
C PHE A 113 -2.89 -2.47 -15.72
N LYS A 114 -4.03 -2.77 -16.36
CA LYS A 114 -4.80 -1.75 -17.07
C LYS A 114 -5.24 -0.65 -16.10
N PRO A 115 -5.28 0.63 -16.52
CA PRO A 115 -5.86 1.70 -15.73
C PRO A 115 -7.27 1.36 -15.26
N ARG A 116 -7.64 1.81 -14.07
CA ARG A 116 -9.01 1.64 -13.58
C ARG A 116 -9.91 2.46 -14.51
N LYS A 117 -10.78 1.80 -15.28
CA LYS A 117 -11.87 2.51 -15.95
C LYS A 117 -12.68 3.19 -14.85
N GLN A 118 -12.75 4.52 -14.85
CA GLN A 118 -13.76 5.21 -14.07
C GLN A 118 -15.08 4.58 -14.48
N ARG A 119 -15.83 4.02 -13.51
CA ARG A 119 -17.23 3.69 -13.80
C ARG A 119 -17.84 5.03 -14.19
N ALA A 120 -18.38 5.15 -15.39
CA ALA A 120 -19.30 6.24 -15.68
C ALA A 120 -20.33 6.18 -14.55
N THR A 121 -20.37 7.21 -13.72
CA THR A 121 -21.50 7.39 -12.81
C THR A 121 -22.71 7.32 -13.73
N PRO A 122 -23.66 6.37 -13.54
CA PRO A 122 -24.92 6.49 -14.25
C PRO A 122 -25.40 7.91 -13.96
N GLU A 123 -25.63 8.71 -15.01
CA GLU A 123 -26.35 9.97 -14.82
C GLU A 123 -27.53 9.63 -13.94
N ARG A 124 -27.66 10.36 -12.83
CA ARG A 124 -28.78 10.21 -11.91
C ARG A 124 -30.02 10.11 -12.78
N VAL A 125 -30.66 8.95 -12.79
CA VAL A 125 -32.02 8.83 -13.30
C VAL A 125 -32.81 9.76 -12.38
N ALA A 126 -33.01 10.99 -12.84
CA ALA A 126 -33.97 11.90 -12.25
C ALA A 126 -35.33 11.21 -12.43
N LEU A 127 -35.83 10.65 -11.32
CA LEU A 127 -37.24 10.41 -11.15
C LEU A 127 -37.85 11.68 -10.58
#